data_AF-A0A136KHA9-F1
#
_entry.id   AF-A0A136KHA9-F1
#
_cell.length_a   1.000
_cell.length_b   1.000
_cell.length_c   1.000
_cell.angle_alpha   90.00
_cell.angle_beta   90.00
_cell.angle_gamma   90.00
#
_symmetry.space_group_name_H-M   'P 1'
#
loop_
_entity.id
_entity.type
_entity.pdbx_description
1 polymer ?
#
loop_
_entity_poly.entity_id
_entity_poly.type
_entity_poly.pdbx_seq_one_letter_code
_entity_poly.pdbx_strand_id
1 'polypeptide(L)'
;MNPAPSALEGFFYHERQCWMNIEFVEYEMDQSIIAPVIYGAMPHRTTNKGVRLSASIVQELEHFFSLYPCPTIIEKCYAQRQGLPTYFRGDAYFDGERLWILEVNGAFVDGWGTALNLARSCGISVDSSKLVFPQTFACTSPVYAPEMNLWLREMAKLGKPLGTIVRAQPQPSHYLEPTYVYGRGGMGDPNLFPYCGSLLDQKRFLYYMERQWKGDLVKIPKHYRSPGTSWDELPRDVVLKFDDKSSEECQRARASVLMGKPKGKAPFLKRSFQSRQLIGQERIEPTKIDGKSCQLIIMVIGSTPVTGYVQYSHRQIINDDSVHGPLELMCS
;
A
#
# COMPACT_ATOMS: atom_id res chain seq x y z
N MET A 1 44.59 -59.03 2.28
CA MET A 1 43.12 -59.14 2.13
C MET A 1 42.51 -58.17 3.11
N ASN A 2 42.10 -56.99 2.62
CA ASN A 2 41.40 -55.97 3.39
C ASN A 2 39.95 -55.98 2.92
N PRO A 3 38.95 -55.97 3.82
CA PRO A 3 37.55 -55.94 3.40
C PRO A 3 37.22 -54.56 2.83
N ALA A 4 36.39 -54.57 1.78
CA ALA A 4 35.84 -53.38 1.15
C ALA A 4 34.90 -52.62 2.11
N PRO A 5 34.84 -51.27 2.06
CA PRO A 5 33.85 -50.52 2.81
C PRO A 5 32.45 -50.73 2.22
N SER A 6 31.51 -51.03 3.11
CA SER A 6 30.09 -51.22 2.83
C SER A 6 29.45 -49.95 2.27
N ALA A 7 28.79 -50.09 1.13
CA ALA A 7 27.86 -49.13 0.57
C ALA A 7 26.62 -49.03 1.47
N LEU A 8 26.57 -48.05 2.37
CA LEU A 8 25.36 -47.60 3.08
C LEU A 8 25.58 -46.20 3.70
N GLU A 9 26.01 -45.24 2.89
CA GLU A 9 25.92 -43.80 3.21
C GLU A 9 25.05 -43.12 2.16
N GLY A 10 23.80 -43.56 2.08
CA GLY A 10 22.72 -42.82 1.42
C GLY A 10 22.02 -41.93 2.45
N PHE A 11 22.74 -40.94 2.99
CA PHE A 11 22.09 -39.88 3.75
C PHE A 11 21.22 -39.08 2.79
N PHE A 12 19.91 -39.28 2.91
CA PHE A 12 18.91 -38.35 2.39
C PHE A 12 19.17 -36.98 3.02
N TYR A 13 19.98 -36.16 2.37
CA TYR A 13 19.88 -34.72 2.48
C TYR A 13 18.54 -34.31 1.85
N HIS A 14 17.48 -34.41 2.65
CA HIS A 14 16.35 -33.51 2.47
C HIS A 14 16.87 -32.11 2.78
N GLU A 15 17.42 -31.43 1.77
CA GLU A 15 17.34 -29.98 1.72
C GLU A 15 15.87 -29.65 1.92
N ARG A 16 15.52 -29.19 3.13
CA ARG A 16 14.30 -28.43 3.30
C ARG A 16 14.51 -27.20 2.41
N GLN A 17 13.96 -27.22 1.21
CA GLN A 17 13.65 -25.97 0.52
C GLN A 17 12.83 -25.16 1.52
N CYS A 18 13.46 -24.14 2.12
CA CYS A 18 12.72 -23.08 2.78
C CYS A 18 11.88 -22.47 1.66
N TRP A 19 10.60 -22.83 1.64
CA TRP A 19 9.62 -22.19 0.78
C TRP A 19 9.65 -20.71 1.11
N MET A 20 10.07 -19.88 0.16
CA MET A 20 10.12 -18.44 0.35
C MET A 20 8.68 -17.94 0.52
N ASN A 21 8.45 -17.12 1.54
CA ASN A 21 7.13 -16.56 1.79
C ASN A 21 6.73 -15.52 0.71
N ILE A 22 7.71 -14.96 0.00
CA ILE A 22 7.55 -13.93 -1.03
C ILE A 22 8.48 -14.24 -2.21
N GLU A 23 7.91 -14.43 -3.39
CA GLU A 23 8.63 -14.88 -4.58
C GLU A 23 8.51 -13.90 -5.75
N PHE A 24 9.57 -13.73 -6.53
CA PHE A 24 9.47 -13.11 -7.84
C PHE A 24 8.99 -14.11 -8.87
N VAL A 25 8.06 -13.70 -9.73
CA VAL A 25 7.45 -14.57 -10.75
C VAL A 25 7.39 -13.81 -12.07
N GLU A 26 7.75 -14.48 -13.16
CA GLU A 26 7.48 -13.99 -14.51
C GLU A 26 6.13 -14.56 -14.98
N TYR A 27 5.17 -13.67 -15.22
CA TYR A 27 3.83 -14.06 -15.66
C TYR A 27 3.75 -14.04 -17.19
N GLU A 28 2.85 -14.85 -17.75
CA GLU A 28 2.39 -14.66 -19.12
C GLU A 28 1.42 -13.47 -19.13
N MET A 29 1.86 -12.35 -19.72
CA MET A 29 1.09 -11.11 -19.75
C MET A 29 0.51 -10.84 -21.14
N ASP A 30 -0.81 -10.81 -21.25
CA ASP A 30 -1.52 -10.37 -22.44
C ASP A 30 -1.46 -8.84 -22.57
N GLN A 31 -0.58 -8.38 -23.45
CA GLN A 31 -0.36 -6.95 -23.72
C GLN A 31 -1.59 -6.25 -24.32
N SER A 32 -2.53 -6.98 -24.94
CA SER A 32 -3.75 -6.40 -25.50
C SER A 32 -4.74 -5.94 -24.43
N ILE A 33 -4.58 -6.45 -23.20
CA ILE A 33 -5.41 -6.12 -22.04
C ILE A 33 -4.91 -4.88 -21.32
N ILE A 34 -3.60 -4.60 -21.39
CA ILE A 34 -2.96 -3.54 -20.62
C ILE A 34 -3.56 -2.18 -20.97
N ALA A 35 -3.99 -1.47 -19.94
CA ALA A 35 -4.48 -0.11 -20.09
C ALA A 35 -3.36 0.79 -20.64
N PRO A 36 -3.60 1.61 -21.68
CA PRO A 36 -2.55 2.44 -22.28
C PRO A 36 -2.14 3.62 -21.39
N VAL A 37 -3.04 4.10 -20.52
CA VAL A 37 -2.86 5.23 -19.61
C VAL A 37 -3.64 4.93 -18.33
N ILE A 38 -3.04 5.29 -17.20
CA ILE A 38 -3.68 5.20 -15.87
C ILE A 38 -3.80 6.57 -15.19
N TYR A 39 -2.95 7.54 -15.51
CA TYR A 39 -3.03 8.91 -14.97
C TYR A 39 -2.77 9.96 -16.03
N GLY A 40 -3.66 10.95 -16.11
CA GLY A 40 -3.57 12.07 -17.04
C GLY A 40 -3.40 11.60 -18.48
N ALA A 41 -2.24 11.88 -19.06
CA ALA A 41 -1.83 11.44 -20.39
C ALA A 41 -0.56 10.57 -20.38
N MET A 42 -0.07 10.17 -19.20
CA MET A 42 1.18 9.43 -19.08
C MET A 42 0.96 7.97 -19.48
N PRO A 43 1.77 7.41 -20.41
CA PRO A 43 1.66 6.00 -20.78
C PRO A 43 1.84 5.11 -19.55
N HIS A 44 0.99 4.10 -19.43
CA HIS A 44 1.16 3.07 -18.43
C HIS A 44 2.34 2.18 -18.81
N ARG A 45 3.38 2.19 -17.98
CA ARG A 45 4.57 1.37 -18.21
C ARG A 45 4.46 0.10 -17.38
N THR A 46 4.47 -1.05 -18.03
CA THR A 46 4.25 -2.34 -17.40
C THR A 46 5.44 -3.29 -17.59
N THR A 47 5.47 -4.33 -16.77
CA THR A 47 6.37 -5.48 -16.88
C THR A 47 5.64 -6.74 -16.45
N ASN A 48 6.00 -7.89 -17.02
CA ASN A 48 5.46 -9.18 -16.63
C ASN A 48 6.16 -9.78 -15.40
N LYS A 49 7.24 -9.15 -14.93
CA LYS A 49 7.89 -9.49 -13.65
C LYS A 49 7.01 -8.99 -12.51
N GLY A 50 6.50 -9.93 -11.71
CA GLY A 50 5.66 -9.64 -10.56
C GLY A 50 6.17 -10.30 -9.29
N VAL A 51 5.33 -10.22 -8.26
CA VAL A 51 5.59 -10.85 -6.96
C VAL A 51 4.40 -11.72 -6.57
N ARG A 52 4.67 -12.85 -5.93
CA ARG A 52 3.67 -13.72 -5.31
C ARG A 52 3.86 -13.71 -3.81
N LEU A 53 2.78 -13.47 -3.07
CA LEU A 53 2.74 -13.58 -1.61
C LEU A 53 2.10 -14.92 -1.24
N SER A 54 2.78 -15.68 -0.40
CA SER A 54 2.27 -16.92 0.19
C SER A 54 1.00 -16.70 1.03
N ALA A 55 0.23 -17.77 1.21
CA ALA A 55 -1.01 -17.72 1.99
C ALA A 55 -0.76 -17.31 3.47
N SER A 56 0.39 -17.67 4.04
CA SER A 56 0.79 -17.27 5.40
C SER A 56 0.97 -15.75 5.53
N ILE A 57 1.63 -15.11 4.55
CA ILE A 57 1.75 -13.64 4.49
C ILE A 57 0.36 -13.01 4.36
N VAL A 58 -0.49 -13.54 3.47
CA VAL A 58 -1.84 -12.99 3.24
C VAL A 58 -2.71 -13.09 4.49
N GLN A 59 -2.69 -14.22 5.21
CA GLN A 59 -3.39 -14.38 6.49
C GLN A 59 -2.89 -13.42 7.57
N GLU A 60 -1.57 -13.23 7.67
CA GLU A 60 -1.00 -12.31 8.65
C GLU A 60 -1.29 -10.84 8.28
N LEU A 61 -1.35 -10.52 6.99
CA LEU A 61 -1.86 -9.23 6.49
C LEU A 61 -3.33 -9.01 6.85
N GLU A 62 -4.18 -10.03 6.71
CA GLU A 62 -5.59 -9.95 7.12
C GLU A 62 -5.69 -9.64 8.62
N HIS A 63 -4.89 -10.32 9.44
CA HIS A 63 -4.83 -10.05 10.88
C HIS A 63 -4.34 -8.63 11.16
N PHE A 64 -3.28 -8.18 10.48
CA PHE A 64 -2.75 -6.82 10.59
C PHE A 64 -3.84 -5.78 10.32
N PHE A 65 -4.54 -5.89 9.20
CA PHE A 65 -5.59 -4.95 8.82
C PHE A 65 -6.86 -5.09 9.66
N SER A 66 -7.13 -6.25 10.27
CA SER A 66 -8.23 -6.39 11.24
C SER A 66 -8.04 -5.53 12.50
N LEU A 67 -6.78 -5.25 12.86
CA LEU A 67 -6.39 -4.42 13.99
C LEU A 67 -6.14 -2.95 13.58
N TYR A 68 -6.11 -2.66 12.28
CA TYR A 68 -5.83 -1.34 11.72
C TYR A 68 -7.12 -0.70 11.17
N PRO A 69 -7.54 0.49 11.61
CA PRO A 69 -6.86 1.40 12.52
C PRO A 69 -7.17 1.07 14.00
N CYS A 70 -6.32 1.54 14.92
CA CYS A 70 -6.52 1.36 16.36
C CYS A 70 -7.99 1.63 16.80
N PRO A 71 -8.59 0.82 17.71
CA PRO A 71 -10.00 0.87 18.08
C PRO A 71 -10.58 2.26 18.40
N THR A 72 -9.75 3.19 18.90
CA THR A 72 -10.17 4.58 19.18
C THR A 72 -10.45 5.43 17.93
N ILE A 73 -9.94 5.03 16.77
CA ILE A 73 -10.25 5.62 15.45
C ILE A 73 -11.48 4.94 14.88
N ILE A 74 -11.64 3.63 15.11
CA ILE A 74 -12.84 2.89 14.75
C ILE A 74 -14.07 3.55 15.40
N GLU A 75 -14.03 3.85 16.70
CA GLU A 75 -15.14 4.54 17.37
C GLU A 75 -15.44 5.93 16.78
N LYS A 76 -14.42 6.70 16.38
CA LYS A 76 -14.60 8.07 15.86
C LYS A 76 -15.00 8.12 14.39
N CYS A 77 -14.55 7.17 13.58
CA CYS A 77 -14.85 7.11 12.14
C CYS A 77 -16.09 6.26 11.82
N TYR A 78 -16.45 5.28 12.67
CA TYR A 78 -17.51 4.32 12.39
C TYR A 78 -18.82 4.58 13.14
N ALA A 79 -18.85 5.45 14.16
CA ALA A 79 -20.08 5.80 14.88
C ALA A 79 -21.20 6.39 14.00
N GLN A 80 -20.96 6.62 12.71
CA GLN A 80 -21.94 7.21 11.79
C GLN A 80 -22.39 6.33 10.62
N ARG A 81 -21.94 5.08 10.40
CA ARG A 81 -22.24 4.40 9.11
C ARG A 81 -22.68 2.93 9.08
N GLN A 82 -23.72 2.78 8.27
CA GLN A 82 -24.46 1.59 7.83
C GLN A 82 -23.58 0.64 6.97
N GLY A 83 -22.85 -0.28 7.59
CA GLY A 83 -22.46 -1.56 6.97
C GLY A 83 -21.43 -1.55 5.81
N LEU A 84 -20.87 -0.41 5.39
CA LEU A 84 -19.82 -0.36 4.35
C LEU A 84 -18.40 -0.44 4.94
N PRO A 85 -17.47 -1.18 4.30
CA PRO A 85 -16.11 -1.35 4.79
C PRO A 85 -15.23 -0.10 4.56
N THR A 86 -14.09 -0.06 5.23
CA THR A 86 -13.04 0.93 4.98
C THR A 86 -12.10 0.43 3.87
N TYR A 87 -11.48 1.34 3.14
CA TYR A 87 -10.57 1.00 2.04
C TYR A 87 -9.17 1.47 2.41
N PHE A 88 -8.16 0.62 2.19
CA PHE A 88 -6.77 0.98 2.43
C PHE A 88 -5.88 0.62 1.25
N ARG A 89 -4.82 1.41 1.07
CA ARG A 89 -3.64 1.10 0.27
C ARG A 89 -2.47 0.88 1.21
N GLY A 90 -1.95 -0.35 1.26
CA GLY A 90 -0.72 -0.69 1.96
C GLY A 90 0.48 -0.57 1.04
N ASP A 91 1.45 0.25 1.41
CA ASP A 91 2.71 0.40 0.70
C ASP A 91 3.80 -0.36 1.47
N ALA A 92 4.45 -1.33 0.83
CA ALA A 92 5.36 -2.24 1.53
C ALA A 92 6.66 -2.53 0.77
N TYR A 93 7.74 -2.71 1.53
CA TYR A 93 8.96 -3.40 1.06
C TYR A 93 8.97 -4.83 1.56
N PHE A 94 9.87 -5.65 1.05
CA PHE A 94 10.01 -7.05 1.44
C PHE A 94 11.46 -7.51 1.31
N ASP A 95 11.80 -8.65 1.92
CA ASP A 95 13.14 -9.25 1.90
C ASP A 95 13.13 -10.76 1.49
N GLY A 96 12.03 -11.23 0.90
CA GLY A 96 11.81 -12.63 0.49
C GLY A 96 11.13 -13.48 1.57
N GLU A 97 11.29 -13.09 2.83
CA GLU A 97 10.66 -13.77 3.98
C GLU A 97 9.59 -12.91 4.64
N ARG A 98 9.84 -11.61 4.75
CA ARG A 98 9.01 -10.68 5.49
C ARG A 98 8.52 -9.55 4.61
N LEU A 99 7.34 -9.06 4.95
CA LEU A 99 6.71 -7.89 4.38
C LEU A 99 6.75 -6.73 5.37
N TRP A 100 7.37 -5.63 5.00
CA TRP A 100 7.53 -4.43 5.82
C TRP A 100 6.55 -3.34 5.38
N ILE A 101 5.50 -3.11 6.18
CA ILE A 101 4.49 -2.08 5.91
C ILE A 101 5.09 -0.70 6.20
N LEU A 102 5.30 0.10 5.16
CA LEU A 102 5.94 1.42 5.26
C LEU A 102 4.94 2.56 5.47
N GLU A 103 3.76 2.41 4.88
CA GLU A 103 2.67 3.38 4.87
C GLU A 103 1.35 2.67 4.63
N VAL A 104 0.30 3.13 5.30
CA VAL A 104 -1.08 2.77 4.99
C VAL A 104 -1.81 4.06 4.67
N ASN A 105 -2.36 4.15 3.47
CA ASN A 105 -3.18 5.28 3.04
C ASN A 105 -4.65 4.88 3.08
N GLY A 106 -5.45 5.72 3.72
CA GLY A 106 -6.90 5.63 3.76
C GLY A 106 -7.58 6.82 3.07
N ALA A 107 -6.91 7.92 2.77
CA ALA A 107 -7.34 8.87 1.76
C ALA A 107 -6.69 8.49 0.44
N PHE A 108 -7.43 8.65 -0.66
CA PHE A 108 -6.85 8.49 -1.99
C PHE A 108 -6.28 7.07 -2.22
N VAL A 109 -7.16 6.07 -2.13
CA VAL A 109 -6.85 4.65 -2.37
C VAL A 109 -6.93 4.39 -3.88
N ASP A 110 -6.17 5.14 -4.66
CA ASP A 110 -6.07 5.01 -6.10
C ASP A 110 -5.23 3.79 -6.51
N GLY A 111 -5.42 3.32 -7.75
CA GLY A 111 -4.69 2.17 -8.30
C GLY A 111 -5.45 0.85 -8.26
N TRP A 112 -6.73 0.85 -7.88
CA TRP A 112 -7.59 -0.33 -8.00
C TRP A 112 -7.73 -0.77 -9.46
N GLY A 113 -7.97 0.17 -10.38
CA GLY A 113 -8.06 -0.13 -11.81
C GLY A 113 -6.76 -0.73 -12.35
N THR A 114 -5.62 -0.16 -11.93
CA THR A 114 -4.27 -0.67 -12.27
C THR A 114 -4.06 -2.09 -11.77
N ALA A 115 -4.36 -2.35 -10.49
CA ALA A 115 -4.21 -3.66 -9.87
C ALA A 115 -5.05 -4.74 -10.57
N LEU A 116 -6.34 -4.45 -10.80
CA LEU A 116 -7.26 -5.38 -11.46
C LEU A 116 -6.88 -5.63 -12.92
N ASN A 117 -6.46 -4.59 -13.65
CA ASN A 117 -6.02 -4.71 -15.04
C ASN A 117 -4.76 -5.58 -15.17
N LEU A 118 -3.78 -5.38 -14.28
CA LEU A 118 -2.57 -6.21 -14.22
C LEU A 118 -2.90 -7.65 -13.86
N ALA A 119 -3.73 -7.88 -12.83
CA ALA A 119 -4.17 -9.21 -12.45
C ALA A 119 -4.82 -9.95 -13.64
N ARG A 120 -5.79 -9.31 -14.31
CA ARG A 120 -6.46 -9.89 -15.47
C ARG A 120 -5.50 -10.14 -16.64
N SER A 121 -4.59 -9.22 -16.92
CA SER A 121 -3.60 -9.37 -18.00
C SER A 121 -2.68 -10.57 -17.80
N CYS A 122 -2.49 -11.00 -16.54
CA CYS A 122 -1.59 -12.08 -16.14
C CYS A 122 -2.31 -13.36 -15.71
N GLY A 123 -3.63 -13.45 -15.92
CA GLY A 123 -4.43 -14.61 -15.50
C GLY A 123 -4.54 -14.81 -13.98
N ILE A 124 -4.22 -13.80 -13.18
CA ILE A 124 -4.33 -13.86 -11.71
C ILE A 124 -5.80 -13.70 -11.33
N SER A 125 -6.33 -14.69 -10.62
CA SER A 125 -7.71 -14.68 -10.15
C SER A 125 -7.92 -13.66 -9.04
N VAL A 126 -8.99 -12.87 -9.15
CA VAL A 126 -9.45 -11.95 -8.10
C VAL A 126 -10.86 -12.36 -7.72
N ASP A 127 -11.05 -12.64 -6.44
CA ASP A 127 -12.38 -12.97 -5.90
C ASP A 127 -13.29 -11.75 -5.95
N SER A 128 -14.20 -11.75 -6.92
CA SER A 128 -15.12 -10.64 -7.11
C SER A 128 -16.08 -10.47 -5.94
N SER A 129 -16.34 -11.50 -5.13
CA SER A 129 -17.23 -11.38 -3.97
C SER A 129 -16.70 -10.39 -2.92
N LYS A 130 -15.37 -10.24 -2.82
CA LYS A 130 -14.69 -9.31 -1.92
C LYS A 130 -14.75 -7.85 -2.38
N LEU A 131 -15.01 -7.60 -3.67
CA LEU A 131 -15.09 -6.25 -4.24
C LEU A 131 -16.46 -5.63 -3.93
N VAL A 132 -16.55 -4.97 -2.78
CA VAL A 132 -17.72 -4.24 -2.29
C VAL A 132 -17.40 -2.75 -2.35
N PHE A 133 -18.03 -2.03 -3.28
CA PHE A 133 -17.90 -0.57 -3.44
C PHE A 133 -19.28 0.09 -3.52
N PRO A 134 -19.39 1.40 -3.23
CA PRO A 134 -20.59 2.17 -3.55
C PRO A 134 -20.93 2.13 -5.05
N GLN A 135 -22.15 2.53 -5.43
CA GLN A 135 -22.55 2.56 -6.85
C GLN A 135 -22.18 3.86 -7.57
N THR A 136 -21.88 4.94 -6.83
CA THR A 136 -21.51 6.23 -7.42
C THR A 136 -20.03 6.53 -7.21
N PHE A 137 -19.42 7.15 -8.21
CA PHE A 137 -17.98 7.43 -8.27
C PHE A 137 -17.73 8.87 -8.71
N ALA A 138 -16.73 9.53 -8.14
CA ALA A 138 -16.30 10.85 -8.58
C ALA A 138 -14.77 10.98 -8.60
N CYS A 139 -14.25 11.91 -9.40
CA CYS A 139 -12.84 12.29 -9.43
C CYS A 139 -12.69 13.75 -9.00
N THR A 140 -11.84 14.03 -8.01
CA THR A 140 -11.53 15.40 -7.58
C THR A 140 -10.78 16.21 -8.65
N SER A 141 -10.10 15.51 -9.57
CA SER A 141 -9.31 16.10 -10.65
C SER A 141 -9.43 15.25 -11.90
N PRO A 142 -9.48 15.86 -13.11
CA PRO A 142 -9.50 15.14 -14.38
C PRO A 142 -8.32 14.18 -14.59
N VAL A 143 -7.20 14.40 -13.91
CA VAL A 143 -6.00 13.54 -14.00
C VAL A 143 -6.27 12.09 -13.55
N TYR A 144 -7.26 11.87 -12.67
CA TYR A 144 -7.63 10.55 -12.17
C TYR A 144 -8.71 9.85 -12.99
N ALA A 145 -9.31 10.54 -13.97
CA ALA A 145 -10.37 9.96 -14.79
C ALA A 145 -9.93 8.70 -15.55
N PRO A 146 -8.70 8.58 -16.10
CA PRO A 146 -8.26 7.35 -16.76
C PRO A 146 -8.27 6.13 -15.82
N GLU A 147 -7.75 6.28 -14.59
CA GLU A 147 -7.80 5.24 -13.57
C GLU A 147 -9.24 4.83 -13.26
N MET A 148 -10.12 5.79 -12.95
CA MET A 148 -11.49 5.50 -12.54
C MET A 148 -12.27 4.77 -13.66
N ASN A 149 -12.05 5.18 -14.91
CA ASN A 149 -12.62 4.50 -16.07
C ASN A 149 -12.06 3.10 -16.25
N LEU A 150 -10.76 2.89 -16.00
CA LEU A 150 -10.15 1.56 -16.01
C LEU A 150 -10.78 0.68 -14.94
N TRP A 151 -10.90 1.17 -13.70
CA TRP A 151 -11.56 0.46 -12.61
C TRP A 151 -12.98 0.02 -12.97
N LEU A 152 -13.82 0.91 -13.49
CA LEU A 152 -15.19 0.57 -13.92
C LEU A 152 -15.21 -0.55 -14.97
N ARG A 153 -14.29 -0.51 -15.94
CA ARG A 153 -14.17 -1.55 -16.97
C ARG A 153 -13.78 -2.89 -16.36
N GLU A 154 -12.80 -2.90 -15.46
CA GLU A 154 -12.34 -4.13 -14.80
C GLU A 154 -13.42 -4.73 -13.88
N MET A 155 -14.17 -3.89 -13.16
CA MET A 155 -15.33 -4.35 -12.37
C MET A 155 -16.41 -5.00 -13.24
N ALA A 156 -16.71 -4.42 -14.41
CA ALA A 156 -17.67 -5.00 -15.34
C ALA A 156 -17.18 -6.35 -15.90
N LYS A 157 -15.88 -6.51 -16.14
CA LYS A 157 -15.28 -7.81 -16.53
C LYS A 157 -15.40 -8.87 -15.44
N LEU A 158 -15.43 -8.46 -14.17
CA LEU A 158 -15.69 -9.33 -13.03
C LEU A 158 -17.18 -9.56 -12.75
N GLY A 159 -18.07 -9.14 -13.66
CA GLY A 159 -19.52 -9.33 -13.55
C GLY A 159 -20.21 -8.42 -12.53
N LYS A 160 -19.53 -7.36 -12.07
CA LYS A 160 -20.14 -6.37 -11.16
C LYS A 160 -20.97 -5.35 -11.95
N PRO A 161 -22.06 -4.82 -11.35
CA PRO A 161 -22.79 -3.71 -11.94
C PRO A 161 -21.87 -2.54 -12.25
N LEU A 162 -22.07 -1.92 -13.42
CA LEU A 162 -21.37 -0.69 -13.78
C LEU A 162 -21.80 0.42 -12.82
N GLY A 163 -20.83 0.97 -12.10
CA GLY A 163 -21.04 2.16 -11.29
C GLY A 163 -21.33 3.39 -12.15
N THR A 164 -21.90 4.42 -11.53
CA THR A 164 -22.20 5.71 -12.18
C THR A 164 -21.15 6.75 -11.82
N ILE A 165 -20.54 7.39 -12.83
CA ILE A 165 -19.67 8.53 -12.61
C ILE A 165 -20.52 9.79 -12.42
N VAL A 166 -20.38 10.43 -11.28
CA VAL A 166 -21.01 11.72 -10.96
C VAL A 166 -19.97 12.84 -10.99
N ARG A 167 -20.44 14.07 -11.24
CA ARG A 167 -19.57 15.24 -11.17
C ARG A 167 -19.09 15.43 -9.73
N ALA A 168 -17.79 15.64 -9.55
CA ALA A 168 -17.26 15.99 -8.24
C ALA A 168 -17.87 17.31 -7.76
N GLN A 169 -18.48 17.25 -6.58
CA GLN A 169 -19.09 18.41 -5.94
C GLN A 169 -18.00 19.22 -5.22
N PRO A 170 -18.06 20.56 -5.28
CA PRO A 170 -17.08 21.43 -4.62
C PRO A 170 -17.15 21.36 -3.09
N GLN A 171 -18.27 20.89 -2.53
CA GLN A 171 -18.41 20.63 -1.09
C GLN A 171 -18.81 19.17 -0.85
N PRO A 172 -18.10 18.44 0.03
CA PRO A 172 -18.40 17.04 0.33
C PRO A 172 -19.86 16.81 0.76
N SER A 173 -20.44 17.68 1.59
CA SER A 173 -21.82 17.55 2.12
C SER A 173 -22.96 17.54 1.09
N HIS A 174 -22.66 17.62 -0.21
CA HIS A 174 -23.65 17.70 -1.30
C HIS A 174 -23.89 16.36 -2.01
N TYR A 175 -23.18 15.28 -1.65
CA TYR A 175 -23.49 13.96 -2.20
C TYR A 175 -24.74 13.39 -1.53
N LEU A 176 -25.76 13.10 -2.35
CA LEU A 176 -27.03 12.50 -1.89
C LEU A 176 -26.89 10.99 -1.61
N GLU A 177 -25.94 10.33 -2.26
CA GLU A 177 -25.69 8.89 -2.15
C GLU A 177 -24.23 8.61 -1.77
N PRO A 178 -23.95 7.45 -1.13
CA PRO A 178 -22.61 6.91 -0.95
C PRO A 178 -21.78 6.96 -2.25
N THR A 179 -20.74 7.81 -2.27
CA THR A 179 -19.88 8.06 -3.44
C THR A 179 -18.43 7.72 -3.11
N TYR A 180 -17.80 6.87 -3.92
CA TYR A 180 -16.36 6.63 -3.85
C TYR A 180 -15.59 7.69 -4.65
N VAL A 181 -14.61 8.33 -4.03
CA VAL A 181 -13.93 9.48 -4.63
C VAL A 181 -12.44 9.24 -4.86
N TYR A 182 -12.07 9.30 -6.13
CA TYR A 182 -10.68 9.33 -6.59
C TYR A 182 -10.11 10.74 -6.38
N GLY A 183 -9.35 10.88 -5.31
CA GLY A 183 -8.67 12.11 -4.92
C GLY A 183 -8.57 12.30 -3.41
N ARG A 184 -7.94 13.39 -3.00
CA ARG A 184 -8.05 13.84 -1.61
C ARG A 184 -9.39 14.54 -1.40
N GLY A 185 -10.30 13.88 -0.70
CA GLY A 185 -11.52 14.50 -0.17
C GLY A 185 -11.27 15.24 1.14
N GLY A 186 -12.06 16.27 1.41
CA GLY A 186 -12.10 16.94 2.71
C GLY A 186 -12.71 16.04 3.80
N MET A 187 -12.53 16.41 5.07
CA MET A 187 -13.13 15.67 6.20
C MET A 187 -14.65 15.89 6.28
N GLY A 188 -15.35 14.85 6.75
CA GLY A 188 -16.61 15.04 7.48
C GLY A 188 -17.91 14.84 6.71
N ASP A 189 -17.89 14.53 5.41
CA ASP A 189 -19.11 14.05 4.76
C ASP A 189 -19.21 12.54 4.92
N PRO A 190 -20.22 12.05 5.66
CA PRO A 190 -20.44 10.63 5.77
C PRO A 190 -20.50 10.02 4.35
N ASN A 191 -21.21 10.61 3.38
CA ASN A 191 -21.47 10.02 2.04
C ASN A 191 -20.23 9.80 1.16
N LEU A 192 -19.06 10.28 1.57
CA LEU A 192 -17.81 10.12 0.84
C LEU A 192 -17.02 8.88 1.28
N PHE A 193 -16.54 8.09 0.32
CA PHE A 193 -15.66 6.95 0.56
C PHE A 193 -14.30 7.13 -0.14
N PRO A 194 -13.19 6.85 0.55
CA PRO A 194 -13.08 6.50 1.97
C PRO A 194 -13.39 7.68 2.92
N TYR A 195 -14.23 7.42 3.94
CA TYR A 195 -14.61 8.41 4.96
C TYR A 195 -13.43 8.74 5.87
N CYS A 196 -13.24 10.02 6.22
CA CYS A 196 -12.11 10.47 7.04
C CYS A 196 -10.73 10.06 6.50
N GLY A 197 -10.58 9.89 5.18
CA GLY A 197 -9.33 9.44 4.58
C GLY A 197 -8.10 10.24 5.03
N SER A 198 -8.20 11.56 5.15
CA SER A 198 -7.09 12.41 5.61
C SER A 198 -6.68 12.17 7.07
N LEU A 199 -7.61 11.72 7.92
CA LEU A 199 -7.28 11.24 9.26
C LEU A 199 -6.54 9.91 9.14
N LEU A 200 -7.08 8.95 8.38
CA LEU A 200 -6.53 7.60 8.19
C LEU A 200 -5.14 7.58 7.53
N ASP A 201 -4.81 8.60 6.73
CA ASP A 201 -3.49 8.82 6.11
C ASP A 201 -2.40 9.27 7.09
N GLN A 202 -2.76 9.64 8.31
CA GLN A 202 -1.80 10.17 9.27
C GLN A 202 -0.81 9.10 9.69
N LYS A 203 0.47 9.39 9.46
CA LYS A 203 1.56 8.44 9.64
C LYS A 203 1.72 7.99 11.09
N ARG A 204 1.20 8.76 12.06
CA ARG A 204 1.16 8.37 13.47
C ARG A 204 0.37 7.10 13.77
N PHE A 205 -0.56 6.67 12.92
CA PHE A 205 -1.31 5.44 13.18
C PHE A 205 -0.46 4.19 13.04
N LEU A 206 0.44 4.18 12.05
CA LEU A 206 1.42 3.12 11.92
C LEU A 206 2.41 3.11 13.11
N TYR A 207 2.76 4.29 13.65
CA TYR A 207 3.54 4.39 14.91
C TYR A 207 2.80 3.78 16.11
N TYR A 208 1.49 3.98 16.25
CA TYR A 208 0.75 3.36 17.35
C TYR A 208 0.62 1.84 17.16
N MET A 209 0.40 1.41 15.92
CA MET A 209 0.31 0.00 15.55
C MET A 209 1.64 -0.74 15.79
N GLU A 210 2.78 -0.11 15.49
CA GLU A 210 4.13 -0.65 15.75
C GLU A 210 4.35 -1.10 17.19
N ARG A 211 3.71 -0.44 18.15
CA ARG A 211 3.86 -0.77 19.58
C ARG A 211 3.00 -1.94 20.03
N GLN A 212 1.98 -2.31 19.25
CA GLN A 212 0.99 -3.33 19.59
C GLN A 212 1.14 -4.59 18.74
N TRP A 213 1.60 -4.41 17.51
CA TRP A 213 1.73 -5.48 16.54
C TRP A 213 2.89 -6.41 16.87
N LYS A 214 2.61 -7.72 16.84
CA LYS A 214 3.58 -8.79 17.10
C LYS A 214 3.54 -9.85 16.00
N GLY A 215 3.50 -9.41 14.75
CA GLY A 215 3.57 -10.30 13.59
C GLY A 215 4.96 -10.85 13.34
N ASP A 216 5.06 -12.03 12.72
CA ASP A 216 6.30 -12.73 12.37
C ASP A 216 6.72 -12.49 10.92
N LEU A 217 5.75 -12.45 10.00
CA LEU A 217 5.97 -12.29 8.58
C LEU A 217 5.63 -10.87 8.11
N VAL A 218 4.62 -10.23 8.69
CA VAL A 218 4.29 -8.83 8.45
C VAL A 218 4.90 -7.99 9.56
N LYS A 219 5.76 -7.06 9.17
CA LYS A 219 6.52 -6.19 10.08
C LYS A 219 6.17 -4.74 9.86
N ILE A 220 6.36 -3.95 10.92
CA ILE A 220 6.30 -2.50 10.87
C ILE A 220 7.70 -1.99 11.23
N PRO A 221 8.32 -1.11 10.43
CA PRO A 221 9.60 -0.53 10.79
C PRO A 221 9.49 0.21 12.13
N LYS A 222 10.56 0.26 12.91
CA LYS A 222 10.56 1.03 14.16
C LYS A 222 10.27 2.51 13.88
N HIS A 223 9.43 3.12 14.71
CA HIS A 223 9.08 4.53 14.55
C HIS A 223 9.64 5.37 15.71
N TYR A 224 10.02 6.61 15.41
CA TYR A 224 10.58 7.59 16.34
C TYR A 224 9.71 8.84 16.34
N ARG A 225 9.26 9.27 17.52
CA ARG A 225 8.37 10.44 17.65
C ARG A 225 8.54 11.13 19.00
N SER A 226 8.40 12.46 19.01
CA SER A 226 8.36 13.25 20.25
C SER A 226 7.10 12.93 21.09
N PRO A 227 7.20 12.78 22.43
CA PRO A 227 8.39 12.97 23.26
C PRO A 227 9.22 11.69 23.49
N GLY A 228 8.83 10.55 22.92
CA GLY A 228 9.48 9.25 23.18
C GLY A 228 10.90 9.10 22.62
N THR A 229 11.29 9.97 21.69
CA THR A 229 12.68 10.09 21.20
C THR A 229 12.97 11.57 21.00
N SER A 230 14.10 12.06 21.50
CA SER A 230 14.54 13.43 21.22
C SER A 230 15.15 13.53 19.81
N TRP A 231 15.19 14.76 19.26
CA TRP A 231 15.81 14.98 17.94
C TRP A 231 17.29 14.55 17.91
N ASP A 232 17.99 14.73 19.03
CA ASP A 232 19.42 14.49 19.09
C ASP A 232 19.72 12.98 19.16
N GLU A 233 18.84 12.19 19.78
CA GLU A 233 18.87 10.71 19.81
C GLU A 233 18.40 10.04 18.51
N LEU A 234 17.70 10.78 17.64
CA LEU A 234 17.22 10.23 16.38
C LEU A 234 18.41 9.73 15.52
N PRO A 235 18.39 8.49 15.03
CA PRO A 235 19.45 7.94 14.19
C PRO A 235 19.71 8.79 12.95
N ARG A 236 20.93 8.72 12.43
CA ARG A 236 21.28 9.40 11.17
C ARG A 236 20.62 8.73 9.97
N ASP A 237 20.59 7.40 9.98
CA ASP A 237 19.92 6.61 8.95
C ASP A 237 18.47 6.36 9.37
N VAL A 238 17.60 7.27 8.95
CA VAL A 238 16.17 7.31 9.29
C VAL A 238 15.42 7.92 8.12
N VAL A 239 14.19 7.51 7.89
CA VAL A 239 13.28 8.16 6.95
C VAL A 239 12.42 9.15 7.74
N LEU A 240 12.53 10.45 7.43
CA LEU A 240 11.67 11.46 8.03
C LEU A 240 10.42 11.62 7.16
N LYS A 241 9.24 11.51 7.75
CA LYS A 241 7.95 11.67 7.07
C LYS A 241 7.12 12.72 7.78
N PHE A 242 6.53 13.66 7.04
CA PHE A 242 5.53 14.56 7.63
C PHE A 242 4.24 13.78 7.93
N ASP A 243 3.62 14.04 9.09
CA ASP A 243 2.39 13.36 9.54
C ASP A 243 1.24 13.62 8.56
N ASP A 244 1.17 14.84 8.01
CA ASP A 244 0.22 15.27 6.99
C ASP A 244 0.96 15.85 5.77
N LYS A 245 0.78 15.22 4.60
CA LYS A 245 1.38 15.64 3.32
C LYS A 245 0.82 16.98 2.81
N SER A 246 -0.34 17.42 3.29
CA SER A 246 -0.98 18.71 2.96
C SER A 246 -0.58 19.85 3.88
N SER A 247 0.09 19.56 4.99
CA SER A 247 0.48 20.58 5.98
C SER A 247 1.36 21.67 5.38
N GLU A 248 1.26 22.89 5.93
CA GLU A 248 2.11 24.03 5.53
C GLU A 248 3.60 23.69 5.70
N GLU A 249 3.94 22.90 6.72
CA GLU A 249 5.31 22.44 6.96
C GLU A 249 5.82 21.55 5.82
N CYS A 250 5.01 20.59 5.38
CA CYS A 250 5.35 19.72 4.25
C CYS A 250 5.52 20.55 2.96
N GLN A 251 4.59 21.48 2.70
CA GLN A 251 4.66 22.38 1.54
C GLN A 251 5.94 23.25 1.58
N ARG A 252 6.27 23.79 2.76
CA ARG A 252 7.50 24.58 2.98
C ARG A 252 8.77 23.74 2.77
N ALA A 253 8.75 22.47 3.17
CA ALA A 253 9.86 21.55 2.97
C ALA A 253 10.05 21.13 1.50
N ARG A 254 9.01 21.29 0.65
CA ARG A 254 8.95 20.82 -0.74
C ARG A 254 9.19 19.31 -0.90
N ALA A 255 9.09 18.56 0.19
CA ALA A 255 9.27 17.13 0.25
C ALA A 255 8.44 16.56 1.41
N SER A 256 7.65 15.53 1.13
CA SER A 256 6.86 14.81 2.14
C SER A 256 7.66 13.73 2.87
N VAL A 257 8.75 13.27 2.26
CA VAL A 257 9.66 12.23 2.76
C VAL A 257 11.10 12.69 2.54
N LEU A 258 11.93 12.56 3.57
CA LEU A 258 13.36 12.88 3.55
C LEU A 258 14.16 11.64 3.96
N MET A 259 15.16 11.28 3.16
CA MET A 259 16.07 10.18 3.47
C MET A 259 17.24 10.68 4.31
N GLY A 260 17.38 10.12 5.51
CA GLY A 260 18.40 10.47 6.48
C GLY A 260 18.08 11.72 7.31
N LYS A 261 18.62 11.76 8.53
CA LYS A 261 18.63 12.97 9.34
C LYS A 261 19.69 13.94 8.78
N PRO A 262 19.33 15.19 8.44
CA PRO A 262 20.29 16.14 7.87
C PRO A 262 21.45 16.41 8.86
N LYS A 263 22.66 16.55 8.30
CA LYS A 263 23.86 16.93 9.09
C LYS A 263 23.79 18.43 9.42
N GLY A 264 24.00 18.77 10.70
CA GLY A 264 24.09 20.16 11.16
C GLY A 264 22.77 20.74 11.70
N LYS A 265 22.68 22.07 11.74
CA LYS A 265 21.50 22.77 12.25
C LYS A 265 20.38 22.71 11.21
N ALA A 266 19.34 21.93 11.47
CA ALA A 266 18.07 21.97 10.74
C ALA A 266 16.93 22.44 11.68
N PRO A 267 16.89 23.73 12.07
CA PRO A 267 15.97 24.20 13.11
C PRO A 267 14.50 23.96 12.76
N PHE A 268 14.17 24.05 11.47
CA PHE A 268 12.82 23.79 10.98
C PHE A 268 12.40 22.33 11.23
N LEU A 269 13.19 21.36 10.75
CA LEU A 269 12.87 19.93 10.93
C LEU A 269 12.92 19.50 12.40
N LYS A 270 13.86 20.04 13.18
CA LYS A 270 13.91 19.83 14.64
C LYS A 270 12.62 20.32 15.29
N ARG A 271 12.15 21.53 14.95
CA ARG A 271 10.87 22.06 15.46
C ARG A 271 9.68 21.22 15.01
N SER A 272 9.59 20.85 13.73
CA SER A 272 8.49 20.01 13.21
C SER A 272 8.45 18.63 13.89
N PHE A 273 9.61 18.04 14.20
CA PHE A 273 9.68 16.80 14.96
C PHE A 273 9.24 16.99 16.42
N GLN A 274 9.70 18.07 17.06
CA GLN A 274 9.31 18.40 18.44
C GLN A 274 7.81 18.71 18.58
N SER A 275 7.22 19.39 17.59
CA SER A 275 5.78 19.69 17.49
C SER A 275 4.93 18.51 17.03
N ARG A 276 5.54 17.32 16.79
CA ARG A 276 4.87 16.08 16.35
C ARG A 276 4.24 16.14 14.96
N GLN A 277 4.67 17.08 14.12
CA GLN A 277 4.30 17.19 12.70
C GLN A 277 5.20 16.35 11.79
N LEU A 278 6.36 15.94 12.29
CA LEU A 278 7.32 15.08 11.62
C LEU A 278 7.57 13.83 12.47
N ILE A 279 7.63 12.67 11.83
CA ILE A 279 8.01 11.41 12.45
C ILE A 279 9.29 10.88 11.81
N GLY A 280 10.08 10.11 12.57
CA GLY A 280 11.14 9.27 12.03
C GLY A 280 10.64 7.84 11.89
N GLN A 281 11.06 7.16 10.83
CA GLN A 281 10.83 5.74 10.61
C GLN A 281 12.18 5.08 10.31
N GLU A 282 12.43 3.92 10.89
CA GLU A 282 13.56 3.08 10.53
C GLU A 282 13.61 2.88 9.03
N ARG A 283 14.81 2.97 8.47
CA ARG A 283 15.01 2.80 7.05
C ARG A 283 15.02 1.31 6.72
N ILE A 284 14.04 0.89 5.92
CA ILE A 284 14.03 -0.42 5.28
C ILE A 284 14.54 -0.23 3.84
N GLU A 285 15.50 -1.05 3.43
CA GLU A 285 15.96 -1.05 2.05
C GLU A 285 14.98 -1.84 1.18
N PRO A 286 14.58 -1.31 0.00
CA PRO A 286 13.77 -2.08 -0.92
C PRO A 286 14.59 -3.23 -1.51
N THR A 287 13.97 -4.40 -1.65
CA THR A 287 14.49 -5.45 -2.52
C THR A 287 14.64 -4.91 -3.95
N LYS A 288 15.68 -5.35 -4.65
CA LYS A 288 15.97 -4.92 -6.02
C LYS A 288 15.88 -6.08 -7.00
N ILE A 289 15.25 -5.83 -8.14
CA ILE A 289 15.31 -6.71 -9.32
C ILE A 289 15.83 -5.89 -10.50
N ASP A 290 16.79 -6.43 -11.23
CA ASP A 290 17.42 -5.76 -12.38
C ASP A 290 17.89 -4.32 -12.07
N GLY A 291 18.39 -4.10 -10.85
CA GLY A 291 18.85 -2.79 -10.37
C GLY A 291 17.74 -1.77 -10.07
N LYS A 292 16.47 -2.16 -10.10
CA LYS A 292 15.32 -1.33 -9.71
C LYS A 292 14.81 -1.71 -8.33
N SER A 293 14.56 -0.72 -7.48
CA SER A 293 13.86 -0.87 -6.20
C SER A 293 12.43 -1.36 -6.44
N CYS A 294 11.96 -2.27 -5.59
CA CYS A 294 10.62 -2.83 -5.61
C CYS A 294 9.79 -2.34 -4.43
N GLN A 295 8.54 -1.98 -4.69
CA GLN A 295 7.53 -1.69 -3.68
C GLN A 295 6.24 -2.43 -4.01
N LEU A 296 5.63 -3.08 -3.03
CA LEU A 296 4.31 -3.67 -3.18
C LEU A 296 3.24 -2.65 -2.81
N ILE A 297 2.23 -2.55 -3.65
CA ILE A 297 1.00 -1.80 -3.41
C ILE A 297 -0.12 -2.81 -3.22
N ILE A 298 -0.68 -2.85 -2.01
CA ILE A 298 -1.67 -3.84 -1.58
C ILE A 298 -3.00 -3.13 -1.33
N MET A 299 -4.03 -3.55 -2.06
CA MET A 299 -5.36 -2.95 -2.00
C MET A 299 -6.26 -3.77 -1.07
N VAL A 300 -6.80 -3.11 -0.05
CA VAL A 300 -7.48 -3.77 1.08
C VAL A 300 -8.87 -3.20 1.25
N ILE A 301 -9.86 -4.08 1.51
CA ILE A 301 -11.23 -3.73 1.87
C ILE A 301 -11.51 -4.30 3.26
N GLY A 302 -11.77 -3.43 4.22
CA GLY A 302 -11.84 -3.77 5.63
C GLY A 302 -10.51 -4.34 6.11
N SER A 303 -10.53 -5.61 6.54
CA SER A 303 -9.34 -6.36 6.88
C SER A 303 -8.77 -7.18 5.73
N THR A 304 -9.46 -7.27 4.59
CA THR A 304 -9.16 -8.28 3.56
C THR A 304 -8.29 -7.69 2.44
N PRO A 305 -7.05 -8.18 2.24
CA PRO A 305 -6.28 -7.94 1.02
C PRO A 305 -7.00 -8.56 -0.19
N VAL A 306 -7.23 -7.76 -1.23
CA VAL A 306 -8.02 -8.20 -2.39
C VAL A 306 -7.17 -8.34 -3.64
N THR A 307 -6.31 -7.36 -3.91
CA THR A 307 -5.45 -7.32 -5.10
C THR A 307 -4.29 -6.36 -4.86
N GLY A 308 -3.42 -6.17 -5.84
CA GLY A 308 -2.37 -5.18 -5.78
C GLY A 308 -1.48 -5.20 -7.01
N TYR A 309 -0.35 -4.51 -6.91
CA TYR A 309 0.67 -4.48 -7.96
C TYR A 309 2.04 -4.16 -7.37
N VAL A 310 3.08 -4.39 -8.16
CA VAL A 310 4.46 -4.07 -7.83
C VAL A 310 4.85 -2.80 -8.56
N GLN A 311 5.55 -1.89 -7.89
CA GLN A 311 6.18 -0.73 -8.51
C GLN A 311 7.69 -0.92 -8.57
N TYR A 312 8.26 -0.63 -9.73
CA TYR A 312 9.70 -0.70 -10.00
C TYR A 312 10.26 0.68 -10.36
N SER A 313 11.31 1.10 -9.67
CA SER A 313 11.97 2.38 -9.94
C SER A 313 13.47 2.32 -9.73
N HIS A 314 14.22 3.11 -10.50
CA HIS A 314 15.65 3.35 -10.24
C HIS A 314 15.87 4.25 -9.02
N ARG A 315 14.81 4.90 -8.54
CA ARG A 315 14.83 5.72 -7.32
C ARG A 315 14.54 4.85 -6.11
N GLN A 316 14.97 5.33 -4.94
CA GLN A 316 14.62 4.70 -3.68
C GLN A 316 13.19 5.06 -3.25
N ILE A 317 12.80 6.33 -3.41
CA ILE A 317 11.39 6.75 -3.27
C ILE A 317 10.70 6.46 -4.60
N ILE A 318 9.71 5.57 -4.55
CA ILE A 318 8.93 5.14 -5.72
C ILE A 318 7.66 5.98 -5.80
N ASN A 319 7.38 6.53 -6.99
CA ASN A 319 6.23 7.38 -7.26
C ASN A 319 5.41 6.79 -8.43
N ASP A 320 4.31 7.45 -8.77
CA ASP A 320 3.36 7.06 -9.82
C ASP A 320 3.98 7.00 -11.22
N ASP A 321 5.12 7.67 -11.44
CA ASP A 321 5.93 7.58 -12.66
C ASP A 321 6.87 6.37 -12.65
N SER A 322 6.45 5.22 -12.11
CA SER A 322 7.22 3.97 -12.02
C SER A 322 6.79 2.95 -13.09
N VAL A 323 7.41 1.77 -13.13
CA VAL A 323 6.97 0.65 -13.98
C VAL A 323 6.18 -0.30 -13.10
N HIS A 324 5.03 -0.78 -13.56
CA HIS A 324 4.14 -1.63 -12.78
C HIS A 324 4.19 -3.10 -13.20
N GLY A 325 4.20 -4.01 -12.24
CA GLY A 325 4.08 -5.45 -12.46
C GLY A 325 2.96 -6.08 -11.62
N PRO A 326 2.56 -7.32 -11.93
CA PRO A 326 1.47 -8.00 -11.24
C PRO A 326 1.85 -8.40 -9.81
N LEU A 327 0.86 -8.42 -8.91
CA LEU A 327 0.98 -8.98 -7.56
C LEU A 327 -0.07 -10.08 -7.39
N GLU A 328 0.39 -11.30 -7.10
CA GLU A 328 -0.47 -12.44 -6.76
C GLU A 328 -0.55 -12.60 -5.24
N LEU A 329 -1.77 -12.67 -4.72
CA LEU A 329 -2.06 -12.96 -3.32
C LEU A 329 -2.57 -14.40 -3.25
N MET A 330 -1.77 -15.34 -2.74
CA MET A 330 -2.21 -16.73 -2.63
C MET A 330 -3.33 -16.83 -1.59
N CYS A 331 -4.49 -17.31 -2.03
CA CYS A 331 -5.55 -17.71 -1.13
C CYS A 331 -5.15 -19.03 -0.43
N SER A 332 -5.55 -19.16 0.83
CA SER A 332 -5.46 -20.42 1.59
C SER A 332 -6.48 -21.44 1.15
#